data_AF-A0A4R7KB83-F1
#
_entry.id   AF-A0A4R7KB83-F1
#
_cell.length_a   1.000
_cell.length_b   1.000
_cell.length_c   1.000
_cell.angle_alpha   90.00
_cell.angle_beta   90.00
_cell.angle_gamma   90.00
#
_symmetry.space_group_name_H-M   'P 1'
#
loop_
_entity.id
_entity.type
_entity.pdbx_description
1 polymer ?
#
loop_
_entity_poly.entity_id
_entity_poly.type
_entity_poly.pdbx_seq_one_letter_code
_entity_poly.pdbx_strand_id
1 'polypeptide(L)' 'MLEGVKELYETYERYIFRYLYGLTLDYYVDEELTQETFFQVLKSFHRFHGDCHVST' A
#
# COMPACT_ATOMS: atom_id res chain seq x y z
N MET A 1 -11.83 12.33 -1.69
CA MET A 1 -11.18 11.26 -2.49
C MET A 1 -9.67 11.39 -2.40
N LEU A 2 -9.05 12.51 -2.84
CA LEU A 2 -7.59 12.71 -2.70
C LEU A 2 -7.08 12.81 -1.25
N GLU A 3 -7.79 13.50 -0.35
CA GLU A 3 -7.39 13.58 1.08
C GLU A 3 -7.22 12.21 1.75
N GLY A 4 -8.21 11.30 1.63
CA GLY A 4 -8.16 9.99 2.30
C GLY A 4 -7.05 9.07 1.76
N VAL A 5 -6.62 9.30 0.51
CA VAL A 5 -5.51 8.56 -0.10
C VAL A 5 -4.18 9.05 0.45
N LYS A 6 -4.04 10.36 0.66
CA LYS A 6 -2.86 10.95 1.26
C LYS A 6 -2.67 10.44 2.68
N GLU A 7 -3.74 10.40 3.48
CA GLU A 7 -3.71 9.84 4.83
C GLU A 7 -3.31 8.36 4.82
N LEU A 8 -3.84 7.56 3.89
CA LEU A 8 -3.47 6.16 3.72
C LEU A 8 -1.97 6.03 3.38
N TYR A 9 -1.46 6.84 2.46
CA TYR A 9 -0.05 6.84 2.10
C TYR A 9 0.84 7.19 3.29
N GLU A 10 0.57 8.32 3.95
CA GLU A 10 1.33 8.78 5.12
C GLU A 10 1.30 7.77 6.29
N THR A 11 0.21 7.02 6.41
CA THR A 11 0.06 6.00 7.46
C THR A 11 0.83 4.73 7.16
N TYR A 12 0.80 4.24 5.92
CA TYR A 12 1.24 2.87 5.59
C TYR A 12 2.53 2.77 4.77
N GLU A 13 3.00 3.84 4.14
CA GLU A 13 4.15 3.80 3.22
C GLU A 13 5.39 3.18 3.86
N ARG A 14 5.79 3.68 5.03
CA ARG A 14 6.97 3.14 5.74
C ARG A 14 6.85 1.67 6.09
N TYR A 15 5.66 1.18 6.41
CA TYR A 15 5.46 -0.22 6.79
C TYR A 15 5.55 -1.14 5.56
N ILE A 16 4.89 -0.74 4.48
CA ILE A 16 4.91 -1.47 3.20
C ILE A 16 6.34 -1.50 2.65
N PHE A 17 7.00 -0.35 2.59
CA PHE A 17 8.38 -0.25 2.10
C PHE A 17 9.33 -1.13 2.91
N ARG A 18 9.28 -1.07 4.25
CA ARG A 18 10.17 -1.88 5.12
C ARG A 18 9.92 -3.37 4.98
N TYR A 19 8.67 -3.78 4.79
CA TYR A 19 8.33 -5.17 4.55
C TYR A 19 8.93 -5.66 3.23
N LEU A 20 8.73 -4.91 2.15
CA LEU A 20 9.28 -5.21 0.82
C LEU A 20 10.82 -5.24 0.84
N TYR A 21 11.44 -4.24 1.48
CA TYR A 21 12.89 -4.18 1.64
C TYR A 21 13.48 -5.33 2.45
N GLY A 22 12.73 -5.85 3.42
CA GLY A 22 13.12 -7.08 4.11
C GLY A 22 13.13 -8.32 3.22
N LEU A 23 12.44 -8.31 2.08
CA LEU A 23 12.34 -9.43 1.14
C LEU A 23 13.33 -9.31 -0.02
N THR A 24 13.57 -8.10 -0.52
CA THR A 24 14.34 -7.88 -1.76
C THR A 24 15.76 -7.34 -1.49
N LEU A 25 15.93 -6.57 -0.40
CA LEU A 25 17.13 -5.76 -0.11
C LEU A 25 17.52 -4.79 -1.26
N ASP A 26 16.58 -4.41 -2.11
CA ASP A 26 16.80 -3.53 -3.26
C ASP A 26 15.88 -2.30 -3.21
N TYR A 27 16.47 -1.16 -2.88
CA TYR A 27 15.76 0.11 -2.74
C TYR A 27 14.91 0.48 -3.95
N TYR A 28 15.42 0.30 -5.18
CA TYR A 28 14.71 0.74 -6.38
C TYR A 28 13.51 -0.16 -6.66
N VAL A 29 13.69 -1.47 -6.47
CA VAL A 29 12.60 -2.44 -6.61
C VAL A 29 11.52 -2.16 -5.57
N ASP A 30 11.90 -1.87 -4.33
CA ASP A 30 10.91 -1.64 -3.26
C ASP A 30 10.18 -0.31 -3.39
N GLU A 31 10.83 0.71 -3.93
CA GLU A 31 10.17 1.97 -4.26
C GLU A 31 9.05 1.73 -5.29
N GLU A 32 9.37 1.01 -6.38
CA GLU A 32 8.41 0.67 -7.43
C GLU A 32 7.26 -0.18 -6.88
N LEU A 33 7.57 -1.22 -6.10
CA LEU A 33 6.56 -2.10 -5.48
C LEU A 33 5.68 -1.36 -4.48
N THR A 34 6.24 -0.42 -3.72
CA THR A 34 5.47 0.42 -2.79
C THR A 34 4.47 1.29 -3.56
N GLN A 35 4.91 1.93 -4.64
CA GLN A 35 4.05 2.74 -5.49
C GLN A 35 2.94 1.92 -6.15
N GLU A 36 3.27 0.76 -6.73
CA GLU A 36 2.30 -0.15 -7.35
C GLU A 36 1.26 -0.64 -6.32
N THR A 37 1.67 -0.93 -5.09
CA THR A 37 0.76 -1.33 -4.01
C THR A 37 -0.29 -0.26 -3.75
N PHE A 38 0.12 1.00 -3.59
CA PHE A 38 -0.84 2.10 -3.40
C PHE A 38 -1.70 2.34 -4.63
N PHE A 39 -1.15 2.18 -5.84
CA PHE A 39 -1.91 2.28 -7.07
C PHE A 39 -3.03 1.24 -7.14
N GLN A 40 -2.77 0.00 -6.74
CA GLN A 40 -3.80 -1.04 -6.67
C GLN A 40 -4.86 -0.72 -5.63
N VAL A 41 -4.47 -0.23 -4.44
CA VAL A 41 -5.42 0.22 -3.43
C VAL A 41 -6.32 1.32 -4.00
N LEU A 42 -5.76 2.31 -4.69
CA LEU A 42 -6.54 3.38 -5.32
C LEU A 42 -7.54 2.85 -6.33
N LYS A 43 -7.11 1.91 -7.17
CA LYS A 43 -7.98 1.28 -8.17
C LYS A 43 -9.10 0.47 -7.53
N SER A 44 -8.86 -0.18 -6.40
CA SER A 44 -9.88 -1.01 -5.74
C SER A 44 -10.65 -0.28 -4.63
N PHE A 45 -10.26 0.93 -4.24
CA PHE A 45 -10.81 1.63 -3.06
C PHE A 45 -12.33 1.78 -3.11
N HIS A 46 -12.87 2.10 -4.29
CA HIS A 46 -14.31 2.22 -4.51
C HIS A 46 -15.10 0.89 -4.35
N ARG A 47 -14.41 -0.25 -4.34
CA ARG A 47 -14.99 -1.59 -4.16
C ARG A 47 -14.82 -2.12 -2.75
N PHE A 48 -14.07 -1.40 -1.91
CA PHE A 48 -13.84 -1.81 -0.53
C PHE A 48 -15.11 -1.56 0.29
N HIS A 49 -15.78 -2.65 0.69
CA HIS A 49 -17.04 -2.59 1.43
C HIS A 49 -16.86 -2.35 2.95
N GLY A 50 -15.62 -2.24 3.43
CA GLY A 50 -15.32 -1.94 4.85
C GLY A 50 -15.59 -3.10 5.82
N ASP A 51 -16.28 -4.14 5.38
CA ASP A 51 -16.59 -5.38 6.11
C ASP A 51 -15.68 -6.56 5.70
N CYS A 52 -14.66 -6.31 4.87
CA CYS A 52 -13.72 -7.32 4.42
C CYS A 52 -12.99 -7.96 5.61
N HIS A 53 -13.21 -9.25 5.82
CA HIS A 53 -12.60 -10.02 6.90
C HIS A 53 -11.24 -10.57 6.45
N VAL A 54 -10.18 -10.26 7.19
CA VAL A 54 -8.88 -10.93 7.02
C VAL A 54 -8.98 -12.30 7.69
N SER A 55 -8.99 -13.37 6.89
CA SER A 55 -8.84 -14.74 7.39
C SER A 55 -7.38 -15.17 7.20
N THR A 56 -6.77 -15.71 8.25
CA THR A 56 -5.37 -16.16 8.29
C THR A 56 -5.32 -17.67 8.39
#